data_AF-A0A1W9VYC6-F1
#
_entry.id   AF-A0A1W9VYC6-F1
#
_cell.length_a   1.000
_cell.length_b   1.000
_cell.length_c   1.000
_cell.angle_alpha   90.00
_cell.angle_beta   90.00
_cell.angle_gamma   90.00
#
_symmetry.space_group_name_H-M   'P 1'
#
loop_
_entity.id
_entity.type
_entity.pdbx_description
1 polymer ?
#
loop_
_entity_poly.entity_id
_entity_poly.type
_entity_poly.pdbx_seq_one_letter_code
_entity_poly.pdbx_strand_id
1 'polypeptide(L)' 'MEASMKIIFSPAKSMDFSNHIKNPLKVNFIDKTNFLLKELKTLPLDEITKIMKVKGNTLNHVKDIYENFESSKRSKETL' A
#
# COMPACT_ATOMS: atom_id res chain seq x y z
N MET A 1 23.79 -10.81 -22.34
CA MET A 1 23.53 -9.38 -22.63
C MET A 1 22.54 -8.90 -21.60
N GLU A 2 22.97 -8.04 -20.67
CA GLU A 2 22.03 -7.39 -19.74
C GLU A 2 21.23 -6.32 -20.50
N ALA A 3 19.92 -6.30 -20.29
CA ALA A 3 19.07 -5.24 -20.80
C ALA A 3 19.43 -3.93 -20.08
N SER A 4 19.97 -2.96 -20.82
CA SER A 4 20.55 -1.73 -20.28
C SER A 4 19.54 -0.60 -20.02
N MET A 5 18.25 -0.80 -20.30
CA MET A 5 17.21 0.21 -20.09
C MET A 5 16.17 -0.26 -19.08
N LYS A 6 15.96 0.55 -18.04
CA LYS A 6 14.89 0.38 -17.05
C LYS A 6 13.82 1.44 -17.31
N ILE A 7 12.57 1.02 -17.39
CA ILE A 7 11.43 1.92 -17.47
C ILE A 7 10.84 2.07 -16.06
N ILE A 8 10.61 3.30 -15.64
CA ILE A 8 10.08 3.64 -14.31
C ILE A 8 8.79 4.44 -14.52
N PHE A 9 7.73 4.04 -13.84
CA PHE A 9 6.43 4.70 -13.87
C PHE A 9 6.05 5.20 -12.48
N SER A 10 5.34 6.32 -12.45
CA SER A 10 4.69 6.80 -11.23
C SER A 10 3.47 5.93 -10.90
N PRO A 11 3.14 5.72 -9.61
CA PRO A 11 1.91 5.04 -9.24
C PRO A 11 0.69 5.92 -9.50
N ALA A 12 -0.46 5.29 -9.74
CA ALA A 12 -1.75 5.95 -9.76
C ALA A 12 -2.31 6.13 -8.34
N LYS A 13 -3.18 7.12 -8.14
CA LYS A 13 -3.93 7.30 -6.88
C LYS A 13 -5.16 6.39 -6.81
N SER A 14 -5.79 6.14 -7.95
CA SER A 14 -6.94 5.25 -8.07
C SER A 14 -6.46 3.80 -8.13
N MET A 15 -7.15 2.91 -7.42
CA MET A 15 -6.87 1.48 -7.40
C MET A 15 -8.12 0.72 -7.83
N ASP A 16 -7.95 -0.29 -8.69
CA ASP A 16 -9.03 -1.17 -9.12
C ASP A 16 -8.76 -2.59 -8.61
N PHE A 17 -9.64 -3.07 -7.73
CA PHE A 17 -9.56 -4.40 -7.13
C PHE A 17 -10.58 -5.38 -7.73
N SER A 18 -11.32 -4.99 -8.78
CA SER A 18 -12.32 -5.85 -9.43
C SER A 18 -11.71 -7.11 -10.05
N ASN A 19 -10.42 -7.06 -10.36
CA ASN A 19 -9.69 -8.16 -10.99
C ASN A 19 -8.80 -8.88 -9.96
N HIS A 20 -9.08 -10.16 -9.73
CA HIS A 20 -8.18 -11.01 -8.95
C HIS A 20 -6.86 -11.24 -9.70
N ILE A 21 -5.74 -10.83 -9.10
CA ILE A 21 -4.41 -11.08 -9.65
C ILE A 21 -4.08 -12.57 -9.48
N LYS A 22 -3.98 -13.30 -10.60
CA LYS A 22 -3.64 -14.74 -10.60
C LYS A 22 -2.24 -15.04 -10.04
N ASN A 23 -1.29 -14.12 -10.23
CA ASN A 23 0.12 -14.27 -9.80
C ASN A 23 0.57 -13.01 -9.05
N PRO A 24 0.50 -12.98 -7.71
CA PRO A 24 0.93 -11.82 -6.93
C PRO A 24 2.44 -11.58 -7.10
N LEU A 25 2.83 -10.32 -7.28
CA LEU A 25 4.23 -9.92 -7.39
C LEU A 25 4.94 -10.04 -6.04
N LYS A 26 6.20 -10.47 -6.05
CA LYS A 26 7.06 -10.46 -4.85
C LYS A 26 7.50 -9.02 -4.55
N VAL A 27 7.04 -8.48 -3.43
CA VAL A 27 7.42 -7.13 -2.97
C VAL A 27 8.67 -7.24 -2.08
N ASN A 28 9.77 -6.61 -2.51
CA ASN A 28 11.07 -6.70 -1.83
C ASN A 28 11.30 -5.64 -0.73
N PHE A 29 10.27 -4.86 -0.38
CA PHE A 29 10.40 -3.69 0.52
C PHE A 29 9.43 -3.74 1.72
N ILE A 30 8.99 -4.93 2.10
CA ILE A 30 7.97 -5.15 3.13
C ILE A 30 8.33 -4.46 4.46
N ASP A 31 9.59 -4.52 4.91
CA ASP A 31 9.99 -3.89 6.17
C ASP A 31 9.82 -2.36 6.14
N LYS A 32 10.14 -1.73 5.00
CA LYS A 32 9.95 -0.29 4.80
C LYS A 32 8.47 0.07 4.72
N THR A 33 7.67 -0.77 4.06
CA THR A 33 6.20 -0.61 4.01
C THR A 33 5.60 -0.71 5.42
N ASN A 34 6.01 -1.68 6.22
CA ASN A 34 5.54 -1.86 7.59
C ASN A 34 5.93 -0.69 8.51
N PHE A 35 7.15 -0.17 8.35
CA PHE A 35 7.58 1.03 9.06
C PHE A 35 6.66 2.22 8.75
N LEU A 36 6.41 2.50 7.47
CA LEU A 36 5.53 3.61 7.06
C LEU A 36 4.09 3.40 7.54
N LEU A 37 3.56 2.19 7.44
CA LEU A 37 2.19 1.87 7.89
C LEU A 37 2.01 2.08 9.38
N LYS A 38 3.02 1.76 10.20
CA LYS A 38 2.96 2.01 11.65
C LYS A 38 2.71 3.49 11.93
N GLU A 39 3.44 4.37 11.28
CA GLU A 39 3.28 5.82 11.45
C GLU A 39 1.92 6.29 10.91
N LEU A 40 1.55 5.87 9.70
CA LEU A 40 0.28 6.25 9.05
C LEU A 40 -0.96 5.83 9.86
N LYS A 41 -0.91 4.67 10.54
CA LYS A 41 -2.00 4.21 11.42
C LYS A 41 -2.24 5.14 12.61
N THR A 42 -1.21 5.81 13.10
CA THR A 42 -1.31 6.71 14.26
C THR A 42 -1.90 8.07 13.92
N LEU A 43 -1.91 8.45 12.63
CA LEU A 43 -2.41 9.76 12.21
C LEU A 43 -3.92 9.88 12.45
N PRO A 44 -4.37 10.97 13.09
CA PRO A 44 -5.78 11.27 13.22
C PRO A 44 -6.36 11.76 11.88
N LEU A 45 -7.69 11.67 11.73
CA LEU A 45 -8.38 11.89 10.46
C LEU A 45 -8.22 13.33 9.92
N ASP A 46 -8.16 14.30 10.82
CA ASP A 46 -7.97 15.72 10.53
C ASP A 46 -6.56 16.02 9.99
N GLU A 47 -5.52 15.38 10.54
CA GLU A 47 -4.16 15.47 10.00
C GLU A 47 -4.06 14.85 8.60
N ILE A 48 -4.66 13.67 8.39
CA ILE A 48 -4.72 13.03 7.06
C ILE A 48 -5.40 13.98 6.06
N THR A 49 -6.52 14.59 6.45
CA THR A 49 -7.22 15.58 5.61
C THR A 49 -6.32 16.76 5.25
N LYS A 50 -5.57 17.29 6.20
CA LYS A 50 -4.69 18.45 6.00
C LYS A 50 -3.49 18.12 5.10
N ILE A 51 -2.82 17.01 5.36
CA ILE A 51 -1.61 16.60 4.64
C ILE A 51 -1.96 16.15 3.21
N MET A 52 -2.95 15.25 3.09
CA MET A 52 -3.27 14.61 1.81
C MET A 52 -4.30 15.39 0.98
N LYS A 53 -4.97 16.38 1.58
CA LYS A 53 -6.03 17.18 0.94
C LYS A 53 -7.18 16.32 0.39
N VAL A 54 -7.49 15.21 1.07
CA VAL A 54 -8.61 14.31 0.75
C VAL A 54 -9.76 14.49 1.75
N LYS A 55 -11.00 14.30 1.32
CA LYS A 55 -12.21 14.51 2.13
C LYS A 55 -13.30 13.48 1.81
N GLY A 56 -14.34 13.45 2.63
CA GLY A 56 -15.53 12.62 2.39
C GLY A 56 -15.21 11.13 2.38
N ASN A 57 -15.89 10.37 1.51
CA ASN A 57 -15.72 8.91 1.43
C ASN A 57 -14.29 8.48 1.10
N THR A 58 -13.53 9.28 0.34
CA THR A 58 -12.12 8.99 0.05
C THR A 58 -11.26 9.01 1.30
N LEU A 59 -11.53 9.91 2.24
CA LEU A 59 -10.79 9.97 3.51
C LEU A 59 -11.04 8.71 4.35
N ASN A 60 -12.30 8.29 4.44
CA ASN A 60 -12.68 7.06 5.15
C ASN A 60 -12.00 5.84 4.52
N HIS A 61 -11.99 5.78 3.18
CA HIS A 61 -11.32 4.69 2.46
C HIS A 61 -9.80 4.69 2.67
N VAL A 62 -9.15 5.86 2.71
CA VAL A 62 -7.72 5.95 3.03
C VAL A 62 -7.42 5.44 4.43
N LYS A 63 -8.23 5.82 5.43
CA LYS A 63 -8.05 5.35 6.81
C LYS A 63 -8.27 3.83 6.92
N ASP A 64 -9.31 3.33 6.28
CA ASP A 64 -9.64 1.91 6.19
C ASP A 64 -8.48 1.10 5.57
N ILE A 65 -7.90 1.57 4.46
CA ILE A 65 -6.71 0.95 3.86
C ILE A 65 -5.56 0.88 4.86
N TYR A 66 -5.29 1.96 5.60
CA TYR A 66 -4.19 1.96 6.57
C TYR A 66 -4.43 0.96 7.68
N GLU A 67 -5.61 0.97 8.30
CA GLU A 67 -5.97 0.09 9.42
C GLU A 67 -5.96 -1.39 9.03
N ASN A 68 -6.60 -1.70 7.90
CA ASN A 68 -6.85 -3.05 7.40
C ASN A 68 -5.78 -3.58 6.46
N PHE A 69 -4.67 -2.85 6.29
CA PHE A 69 -3.51 -3.41 5.60
C PHE A 69 -2.93 -4.57 6.44
N GLU A 70 -3.31 -5.79 6.09
CA GLU A 70 -2.62 -6.97 6.55
C GLU A 70 -1.33 -7.11 5.72
N SER A 71 -0.19 -6.79 6.34
CA SER A 71 1.07 -7.34 5.85
C SER A 71 0.87 -8.84 5.86
N SER A 72 0.89 -9.50 4.70
CA SER A 72 0.71 -10.95 4.66
C SER A 72 1.64 -11.54 5.70
N LYS A 73 1.06 -12.12 6.76
CA LYS A 73 1.82 -13.02 7.62
C LYS A 73 2.36 -14.01 6.61
N ARG A 74 3.70 -14.12 6.48
CA ARG A 74 4.29 -15.29 5.86
C ARG A 74 3.51 -16.46 6.44
N SER A 75 2.63 -17.08 5.65
CA SER A 75 2.29 -18.46 5.87
C SER A 75 3.65 -19.09 5.95
N LYS A 76 4.05 -19.49 7.16
CA LYS A 76 5.20 -20.36 7.33
C LYS A 76 5.00 -21.43 6.27
N GLU A 77 5.88 -21.46 5.28
CA GLU A 77 6.10 -22.67 4.52
C GLU A 77 6.31 -23.74 5.58
N THR A 78 5.31 -24.59 5.74
CA THR A 78 5.42 -25.80 6.51
C THR A 78 6.56 -26.58 5.86
N LEU A 79 7.61 -26.80 6.65
CA LEU A 79 8.71 -27.74 6.40
C LEU A 79 8.20 -29.09 5.93
#